data_AF-A0A381I5I3-F1
#
_entry.id   AF-A0A381I5I3-F1
#
_cell.length_a   1.000
_cell.length_b   1.000
_cell.length_c   1.000
_cell.angle_alpha   90.00
_cell.angle_beta   90.00
_cell.angle_gamma   90.00
#
_symmetry.space_group_name_H-M   'P 1'
#
loop_
_entity.id
_entity.type
_entity.pdbx_description
1 polymer ?
#
loop_
_entity_poly.entity_id
_entity_poly.type
_entity_poly.pdbx_seq_one_letter_code
_entity_poly.pdbx_strand_id
1 'polypeptide(L)'
;MNQKPFIHTFKAGKSYFIYDVNTDKILKVNAAVYNYLNKIEHNLEKESDWNIEIEDEINTLINYGFLKNKRVSKQCTLKLSI
;
A
#
# COMPACT_ATOMS: atom_id res chain seq x y z
N MET A 1 -4.65 -9.92 -3.96
CA MET A 1 -4.26 -9.75 -2.53
C MET A 1 -5.38 -10.28 -1.62
N ASN A 2 -5.07 -11.26 -0.76
CA ASN A 2 -6.07 -11.89 0.11
C ASN A 2 -6.37 -11.08 1.39
N GLN A 3 -5.59 -10.04 1.69
CA GLN A 3 -5.72 -9.24 2.91
C GLN A 3 -5.44 -7.76 2.65
N LYS A 4 -6.02 -6.89 3.49
CA LYS A 4 -5.91 -5.44 3.42
C LYS A 4 -4.50 -4.97 3.85
N PRO A 5 -3.76 -4.24 3.00
CA PRO A 5 -2.47 -3.66 3.38
C PRO A 5 -2.65 -2.46 4.33
N PHE A 6 -1.62 -2.16 5.12
CA PHE A 6 -1.60 -0.99 6.00
C PHE A 6 -1.15 0.25 5.23
N ILE A 7 -2.09 0.88 4.53
CA ILE A 7 -1.84 2.07 3.70
C ILE A 7 -2.87 3.16 3.95
N HIS A 8 -2.52 4.39 3.56
CA HIS A 8 -3.44 5.51 3.40
C HIS A 8 -3.35 6.09 1.99
N THR A 9 -4.46 6.16 1.30
CA THR A 9 -4.56 6.74 -0.03
C THR A 9 -4.94 8.22 0.08
N PHE A 10 -4.27 9.09 -0.69
CA PHE A 10 -4.60 10.50 -0.74
C PHE A 10 -4.25 11.13 -2.09
N LYS A 11 -4.79 12.32 -2.34
CA LYS A 11 -4.54 13.09 -3.57
C LYS A 11 -3.81 14.38 -3.22
N ALA A 12 -2.92 14.81 -4.10
CA ALA A 12 -2.35 16.15 -4.06
C ALA A 12 -2.31 16.73 -5.47
N GLY A 13 -3.04 17.82 -5.69
CA GLY A 13 -3.27 18.37 -7.03
C GLY A 13 -3.89 17.34 -7.98
N LYS A 14 -3.27 17.15 -9.15
CA LYS A 14 -3.68 16.15 -10.17
C LYS A 14 -2.96 14.80 -10.02
N SER A 15 -2.28 14.56 -8.90
CA SER A 15 -1.50 13.34 -8.66
C SER A 15 -2.10 12.51 -7.52
N TYR A 16 -1.87 11.21 -7.60
CA TYR A 16 -2.40 10.20 -6.68
C TYR A 16 -1.25 9.57 -5.90
N PHE A 17 -1.46 9.41 -4.59
CA PHE A 17 -0.43 8.93 -3.67
C PHE A 17 -0.98 7.87 -2.73
N ILE A 18 -0.05 7.02 -2.28
CA ILE A 18 -0.25 6.11 -1.17
C ILE A 18 0.83 6.34 -0.13
N TYR A 19 0.45 6.39 1.14
CA TYR A 19 1.35 6.32 2.27
C TYR A 19 1.36 4.88 2.80
N ASP A 20 2.51 4.22 2.76
CA ASP A 20 2.67 2.88 3.30
C ASP A 20 3.17 2.96 4.74
N VAL A 21 2.32 2.51 5.68
CA VAL A 21 2.56 2.63 7.13
C VAL A 21 3.75 1.77 7.58
N ASN A 22 4.05 0.68 6.87
CA ASN A 22 5.12 -0.23 7.25
C ASN A 22 6.50 0.29 6.88
N THR A 23 6.58 1.04 5.77
CA THR A 23 7.83 1.57 5.24
C THR A 23 8.02 3.06 5.55
N ASP A 24 7.00 3.73 6.07
CA ASP A 24 6.99 5.18 6.35
C ASP A 24 7.31 6.01 5.11
N LYS A 25 6.77 5.59 3.95
CA LYS A 25 7.04 6.19 2.65
C LYS A 25 5.76 6.58 1.93
N ILE A 26 5.84 7.70 1.23
CA ILE A 26 4.82 8.16 0.29
C ILE A 26 5.25 7.74 -1.12
N LEU A 27 4.37 7.07 -1.84
CA LEU A 27 4.57 6.63 -3.22
C LEU A 27 3.54 7.29 -4.11
N LYS A 28 4.01 7.82 -5.25
CA LYS A 28 3.13 8.27 -6.31
C LYS A 28 2.72 7.05 -7.15
N VAL A 29 1.44 6.91 -7.41
CA VAL A 29 0.88 5.81 -8.21
C VAL A 29 0.02 6.37 -9.34
N ASN A 30 -0.29 5.53 -10.32
CA ASN A 30 -1.23 5.90 -11.37
C ASN A 30 -2.69 5.94 -10.84
N ALA A 31 -3.60 6.50 -11.62
CA ALA A 31 -5.00 6.67 -11.21
C ALA A 31 -5.75 5.33 -11.03
N ALA A 32 -5.46 4.33 -11.86
CA ALA A 32 -6.10 3.01 -11.81
C ALA A 32 -5.69 2.25 -10.53
N VAL A 33 -4.40 2.24 -10.22
CA VAL A 33 -3.83 1.64 -9.00
C VAL A 33 -4.34 2.36 -7.76
N TYR A 34 -4.41 3.70 -7.80
CA TYR A 34 -5.00 4.48 -6.71
C TYR A 34 -6.46 4.08 -6.45
N ASN A 35 -7.29 4.04 -7.49
CA ASN A 35 -8.71 3.70 -7.34
C ASN A 35 -8.90 2.30 -6.75
N TYR A 36 -8.10 1.33 -7.23
CA TYR A 36 -8.10 -0.03 -6.72
C TYR A 36 -7.68 -0.09 -5.24
N LEU A 37 -6.58 0.55 -4.86
CA LEU A 37 -6.07 0.57 -3.48
C LEU A 37 -7.00 1.34 -2.54
N ASN A 38 -7.63 2.43 -3.00
CA ASN A 38 -8.61 3.20 -2.23
C ASN A 38 -9.86 2.36 -1.92
N LYS A 39 -10.35 1.57 -2.88
CA LYS A 39 -11.44 0.61 -2.64
C LYS A 39 -11.05 -0.43 -1.58
N ILE A 40 -9.83 -0.95 -1.63
CA ILE A 40 -9.32 -1.87 -0.60
C ILE A 40 -9.20 -1.19 0.77
N GLU A 41 -8.68 0.04 0.83
CA GLU A 41 -8.54 0.79 2.08
C GLU A 41 -9.90 1.01 2.75
N HIS A 42 -10.94 1.30 1.97
CA HIS A 42 -12.27 1.61 2.48
C HIS A 42 -13.24 0.41 2.49
N ASN A 43 -12.74 -0.81 2.26
CA ASN A 43 -13.54 -2.05 2.19
C ASN A 43 -14.72 -1.98 1.21
N LEU A 44 -14.54 -1.31 0.08
CA LEU A 44 -15.52 -1.20 -1.00
C LEU A 44 -15.43 -2.42 -1.94
N GLU A 45 -16.50 -2.68 -2.70
CA GLU A 45 -16.55 -3.78 -3.68
C GLU A 45 -15.45 -3.66 -4.74
N LYS A 46 -14.86 -4.81 -5.08
CA LYS A 46 -13.61 -4.90 -5.88
C LYS A 46 -13.83 -5.10 -7.37
N GLU A 47 -15.04 -5.46 -7.80
CA GLU A 47 -15.22 -6.38 -8.92
C GLU A 47 -14.98 -5.82 -10.33
N SER A 48 -14.79 -4.51 -10.54
CA SER A 48 -14.78 -3.96 -11.91
C SER A 48 -13.49 -3.35 -12.43
N ASP A 49 -12.44 -3.20 -11.61
CA ASP A 49 -11.30 -2.33 -11.99
C ASP A 49 -10.01 -3.09 -12.26
N TRP A 50 -9.92 -4.38 -11.90
CA TRP A 50 -8.69 -5.16 -12.05
C TRP A 50 -8.32 -5.34 -13.52
N ASN A 51 -7.09 -4.94 -13.88
CA ASN A 51 -6.52 -5.11 -15.20
C ASN A 51 -5.01 -5.42 -15.09
N ILE A 52 -4.39 -5.73 -16.23
CA ILE A 52 -2.97 -6.12 -16.28
C ILE A 52 -2.02 -5.01 -15.82
N GLU A 53 -2.34 -3.74 -16.08
CA GLU A 53 -1.53 -2.59 -15.66
C GLU A 53 -1.53 -2.43 -14.13
N ILE A 54 -2.69 -2.62 -13.49
CA ILE A 54 -2.80 -2.62 -12.03
C ILE A 54 -2.04 -3.81 -11.46
N GLU A 55 -2.18 -4.98 -12.05
CA GLU A 55 -1.49 -6.19 -11.60
C GLU A 55 0.03 -6.01 -11.62
N ASP A 56 0.59 -5.47 -12.70
CA ASP A 56 2.02 -5.25 -12.86
C ASP A 56 2.58 -4.24 -11.84
N GLU A 57 1.90 -3.11 -11.64
CA GLU A 57 2.33 -2.10 -10.66
C GLU A 57 2.20 -2.62 -9.22
N ILE A 58 1.12 -3.33 -8.89
CA ILE A 58 0.93 -3.95 -7.57
C ILE A 58 2.02 -4.99 -7.30
N ASN A 59 2.31 -5.87 -8.26
CA ASN A 59 3.36 -6.87 -8.12
C ASN A 59 4.73 -6.21 -7.95
N THR A 60 4.99 -5.14 -8.68
CA THR A 60 6.20 -4.33 -8.54
C THR A 60 6.32 -3.76 -7.12
N LEU A 61 5.27 -3.13 -6.59
CA LEU A 61 5.25 -2.58 -5.23
C LEU A 61 5.48 -3.65 -4.17
N ILE A 62 4.87 -4.83 -4.31
CA ILE A 62 5.07 -5.97 -3.42
C ILE A 62 6.52 -6.46 -3.46
N ASN A 63 7.10 -6.58 -4.66
CA ASN A 63 8.50 -7.00 -4.85
C ASN A 63 9.49 -6.02 -4.22
N TYR A 64 9.18 -4.72 -4.22
CA TYR A 64 9.95 -3.69 -3.51
C TYR A 64 9.70 -3.65 -2.00
N GLY A 65 8.80 -4.49 -1.48
CA GLY A 65 8.54 -4.64 -0.05
C GLY A 65 7.46 -3.71 0.52
N PHE A 66 6.65 -3.08 -0.33
CA PHE A 66 5.47 -2.28 0.05
C PHE A 66 4.22 -3.15 0.16
N LEU A 67 3.09 -2.54 0.55
CA LEU A 67 1.76 -3.15 0.58
C LEU A 67 1.67 -4.38 1.49
N LYS A 68 2.48 -4.42 2.55
CA LYS A 68 2.46 -5.52 3.51
C LYS A 68 1.17 -5.51 4.33
N ASN A 69 0.57 -6.68 4.46
CA ASN A 69 -0.63 -6.95 5.25
C ASN A 69 -0.37 -7.15 6.74
N LYS A 70 0.88 -7.27 7.17
CA LYS A 70 1.28 -7.40 8.57
C LYS A 70 1.99 -6.13 8.99
N ARG A 71 1.43 -5.45 10.01
CA ARG A 71 2.09 -4.29 10.61
C ARG A 71 3.42 -4.76 11.19
N VAL A 72 4.52 -4.19 10.73
CA VAL A 72 5.83 -4.46 11.34
C VAL A 72 5.78 -3.83 12.74
N SER A 73 5.74 -4.65 13.79
CA SER A 73 5.94 -4.12 15.14
C SER A 73 7.38 -3.64 15.23
N LYS A 74 7.60 -2.39 15.68
CA LYS A 74 8.93 -1.95 16.09
C LYS A 74 9.35 -2.88 17.22
N GLN A 75 10.18 -3.87 16.93
CA GLN A 75 10.79 -4.68 17.96
C GLN A 75 11.81 -3.77 18.64
N CYS A 76 11.43 -3.24 19.81
CA CYS A 76 12.32 -2.48 20.65
C CYS A 76 13.37 -3.46 21.20
N THR A 77 14.44 -3.71 20.46
CA THR A 77 15.64 -4.34 21.00
C THR A 77 16.37 -3.29 21.84
N LEU A 78 15.83 -3.01 23.03
CA LEU A 78 16.66 -2.56 24.13
C LEU A 78 17.63 -3.71 24.40
N LYS A 79 18.80 -3.67 23.76
CA LYS A 79 19.96 -4.38 24.29
C LYS A 79 20.25 -3.69 25.62
N LEU A 80 19.80 -4.29 26.73
CA LEU A 80 20.45 -4.05 28.00
C LEU A 80 21.90 -4.50 27.81
N SER A 81 22.77 -3.53 27.52
CA SER A 81 24.19 -3.69 27.71
C SER A 81 24.47 -3.47 29.19
N ILE A 82 24.73 -4.60 29.85
CA ILE A 82 25.39 -4.82 31.15
C ILE A 82 24.65 -4.35 32.40
#